data_AF-A0A087WR57-F1
#
_entry.id   AF-A0A087WR57-F1
#
_cell.length_a   1.000
_cell.length_b   1.000
_cell.length_c   1.000
_cell.angle_alpha   90.00
_cell.angle_beta   90.00
_cell.angle_gamma   90.00
#
_symmetry.space_group_name_H-M   'P 1'
#
loop_
_entity.id
_entity.type
_entity.pdbx_description
1 polymer ?
#
loop_
_entity_poly.entity_id
_entity_poly.type
_entity_poly.pdbx_seq_one_letter_code
_entity_poly.pdbx_strand_id
1 'polypeptide(L)' 'MRIVQKHPHTGDGKEERDKDDQEWESTSPPKPTVFISGVIARGDKDFPPAAAQVAHQKPHASMDKHVSPRTQHIQQPRK' A
#
# COMPACT_ATOMS: atom_id res chain seq x y z
N MET A 1 -15.47 43.63 -17.06
CA MET A 1 -14.26 42.77 -17.13
C MET A 1 -14.37 41.74 -16.02
N ARG A 2 -14.26 40.44 -16.33
CA ARG A 2 -14.39 39.34 -15.35
C ARG A 2 -13.02 38.97 -14.81
N ILE A 3 -12.80 39.10 -13.50
CA ILE A 3 -11.56 38.70 -12.85
C ILE A 3 -11.89 37.43 -12.04
N VAL A 4 -11.46 36.28 -12.54
CA VAL A 4 -11.54 35.03 -11.80
C VAL A 4 -10.19 34.77 -11.17
N GLN A 5 -10.10 35.03 -9.87
CA GLN A 5 -8.98 34.63 -9.03
C GLN A 5 -8.95 33.11 -8.95
N LYS A 6 -7.85 32.50 -9.38
CA LYS A 6 -7.53 31.09 -9.10
C LYS A 6 -6.51 31.11 -7.98
N HIS A 7 -6.71 30.33 -6.94
CA HIS A 7 -5.68 30.15 -5.93
C HIS A 7 -4.49 29.43 -6.57
N PRO A 8 -3.26 29.98 -6.51
CA PRO A 8 -2.10 29.15 -6.68
C PRO A 8 -2.09 28.20 -5.47
N HIS A 9 -2.29 26.90 -5.71
CA HIS A 9 -1.88 25.88 -4.75
C HIS A 9 -0.35 25.80 -4.82
N THR A 10 0.31 26.82 -4.30
CA THR A 10 1.71 26.75 -3.89
C THR A 10 1.71 25.97 -2.58
N GLY A 11 2.37 24.81 -2.64
CA GLY A 11 2.17 23.73 -1.70
C GLY A 11 2.63 24.04 -0.29
N ASP A 12 1.77 23.65 0.64
CA ASP A 12 2.11 23.39 2.03
C ASP A 12 1.77 21.93 2.30
N GLY A 13 2.72 21.03 2.01
CA GLY A 13 2.59 19.58 2.25
C GLY A 13 3.63 19.05 3.23
N LYS A 14 4.28 19.94 3.98
CA LYS A 14 5.39 19.62 4.87
C LYS A 14 5.14 20.07 6.31
N GLU A 15 4.51 21.23 6.51
CA GLU A 15 4.27 21.76 7.86
C GLU A 15 3.13 21.03 8.61
N GLU A 16 2.15 20.49 7.89
CA GLU A 16 1.03 19.74 8.50
C GLU A 16 1.50 18.39 9.08
N ARG A 17 2.45 17.72 8.41
CA ARG A 17 2.98 16.41 8.84
C ARG A 17 3.72 16.47 10.16
N ASP A 18 4.60 17.44 10.35
CA ASP A 18 5.41 17.55 11.57
C ASP A 18 4.53 17.87 12.80
N LYS A 19 3.40 18.54 12.58
CA LYS A 19 2.45 18.93 13.63
C LYS A 19 1.62 17.74 14.12
N ASP A 20 1.19 16.88 13.20
CA ASP A 20 0.53 15.61 13.53
C ASP A 20 1.50 14.65 14.24
N ASP A 21 2.73 14.52 13.74
CA ASP A 21 3.75 13.62 14.33
C ASP A 21 4.04 13.96 15.81
N GLN A 22 4.03 15.25 16.15
CA GLN A 22 4.27 15.72 17.52
C GLN A 22 3.04 15.52 18.45
N GLU A 23 1.83 15.47 17.92
CA GLU A 23 0.61 15.16 18.70
C GLU A 23 0.49 13.64 18.98
N TRP A 24 1.05 12.79 18.11
CA TRP A 24 1.07 11.33 18.28
C TRP A 24 2.12 10.82 19.29
N GLU A 25 3.07 11.66 19.73
CA GLU A 25 4.00 11.34 20.81
C GLU A 25 3.30 11.37 22.18
N SER A 26 2.44 10.38 22.40
CA SER A 26 1.74 10.16 23.66
C SER A 26 2.75 9.86 24.78
N THR A 27 2.75 10.68 25.84
CA THR A 27 3.48 10.51 27.12
C THR A 27 2.96 9.33 27.96
N SER A 28 2.41 8.32 27.29
CA SER A 28 1.80 7.13 27.89
C SER A 28 2.85 6.25 28.58
N PRO A 29 2.49 5.54 29.68
CA PRO A 29 3.34 4.51 30.26
C PRO A 29 3.89 3.55 29.20
N PRO A 30 5.04 2.88 29.44
CA PRO A 30 5.64 1.98 28.47
C PRO A 30 4.60 1.01 27.92
N LYS A 31 4.27 1.14 26.63
CA LYS A 31 3.28 0.30 25.97
C LYS A 31 3.75 -1.16 26.12
N PRO A 32 2.89 -2.09 26.56
CA PRO A 32 3.27 -3.49 26.68
C PRO A 32 3.77 -4.02 25.33
N THR A 33 4.84 -4.81 25.35
CA THR A 33 5.42 -5.41 24.15
C THR A 33 4.37 -6.25 23.43
N VAL A 34 3.98 -5.84 22.22
CA VAL A 34 3.01 -6.55 21.39
C VAL A 34 3.75 -7.50 20.46
N PHE A 35 3.25 -8.73 20.28
CA PHE A 35 3.78 -9.68 19.29
C PHE A 35 2.78 -9.87 18.15
N ILE A 36 3.20 -9.61 16.92
CA ILE A 36 2.41 -9.84 15.71
C ILE A 36 3.06 -11.02 14.97
N SER A 37 2.35 -12.13 14.83
CA SER A 37 2.84 -13.36 14.17
C SER A 37 4.23 -13.83 14.64
N GLY A 38 4.54 -13.67 15.94
CA GLY A 38 5.81 -14.09 16.55
C GLY A 38 6.94 -13.05 16.54
N VAL A 39 6.73 -11.87 15.94
CA VAL A 39 7.71 -10.77 15.92
C VAL A 39 7.29 -9.67 16.89
N ILE A 40 8.25 -9.09 17.61
CA ILE A 40 8.02 -7.92 18.48
C ILE A 40 7.63 -6.72 17.62
N ALA A 41 6.44 -6.18 17.86
CA ALA A 41 5.97 -4.96 17.21
C ALA A 41 6.55 -3.73 17.92
N ARG A 42 7.20 -2.86 17.14
CA ARG A 42 7.83 -1.60 17.57
C ARG A 42 6.94 -0.38 17.30
N GLY A 43 5.65 -0.60 17.10
CA GLY A 43 4.67 0.45 16.78
C GLY A 43 4.96 1.06 15.41
N ASP A 44 4.94 2.39 15.33
CA ASP A 44 5.01 3.16 14.08
C ASP A 44 6.28 2.90 13.27
N LYS A 45 7.37 2.48 13.94
CA LYS A 45 8.64 2.10 13.29
C LYS A 45 8.51 0.90 12.34
N ASP A 46 7.52 0.04 12.54
CA ASP A 46 7.27 -1.12 11.67
C ASP A 46 6.25 -0.81 10.55
N PHE A 47 5.60 0.36 10.58
CA PHE A 47 4.59 0.78 9.61
C PHE A 47 4.89 2.16 8.99
N PRO A 48 6.06 2.37 8.33
CA PRO A 48 6.36 3.64 7.68
C PRO A 48 5.40 3.92 6.51
N PRO A 49 5.21 5.18 6.07
CA PRO A 49 4.32 5.54 4.97
C PRO A 49 4.57 4.75 3.68
N ALA A 50 5.83 4.40 3.40
CA ALA A 50 6.19 3.56 2.25
C ALA A 50 5.55 2.15 2.33
N ALA A 51 5.41 1.56 3.52
CA ALA A 51 4.75 0.27 3.70
C ALA A 51 3.24 0.36 3.40
N ALA A 52 2.59 1.45 3.81
CA ALA A 52 1.20 1.71 3.44
C ALA A 52 1.04 1.87 1.92
N GLN A 53 2.01 2.49 1.23
CA GLN A 53 1.99 2.61 -0.24
C GLN A 53 2.11 1.25 -0.95
N VAL A 54 2.90 0.31 -0.41
CA VAL A 54 3.01 -1.05 -0.98
C VAL A 54 1.67 -1.78 -0.96
N ALA A 55 0.84 -1.60 0.07
CA ALA A 55 -0.49 -2.19 0.13
C ALA A 55 -1.45 -1.71 -0.98
N HIS A 56 -1.20 -0.53 -1.56
CA HIS A 56 -1.98 0.00 -2.68
C HIS A 56 -1.51 -0.55 -4.04
N GLN A 57 -0.31 -1.14 -4.11
CA GLN A 57 0.15 -1.85 -5.30
C GLN A 57 -0.32 -3.30 -5.26
N LYS A 58 -1.37 -3.59 -6.03
CA LYS A 58 -1.80 -4.96 -6.23
C LYS A 58 -0.65 -5.78 -6.84
N PRO A 59 -0.29 -6.93 -6.27
CA PRO A 59 0.75 -7.77 -6.85
C PRO A 59 0.33 -8.17 -8.27
N HIS A 60 1.21 -7.92 -9.23
CA HIS A 60 1.02 -8.41 -10.59
C HIS A 60 1.20 -9.93 -10.57
N ALA A 61 0.27 -10.67 -11.17
CA ALA A 61 0.42 -12.11 -11.29
C ALA A 61 1.72 -12.43 -12.04
N SER A 62 2.58 -13.26 -11.45
CA SER A 62 3.86 -13.68 -12.04
C SER A 62 3.69 -14.77 -13.10
N MET A 63 2.50 -15.37 -13.19
CA MET A 63 2.21 -16.42 -14.14
C MET A 63 1.77 -15.77 -15.47
N ASP A 64 2.66 -15.83 -16.45
CA ASP A 64 2.30 -15.54 -17.82
C ASP A 64 1.20 -16.52 -18.24
N LYS A 65 0.06 -16.00 -18.70
CA LYS A 65 -1.07 -16.84 -19.09
C LYS A 65 -0.61 -17.62 -20.32
N HIS A 66 -0.25 -18.89 -20.14
CA HIS A 66 0.14 -19.76 -21.23
C HIS A 66 -0.86 -19.62 -22.39
N VAL A 67 -0.36 -19.25 -23.57
CA VAL A 67 -1.13 -19.32 -24.81
C VAL A 67 -1.54 -20.78 -24.97
N SER A 68 -2.82 -21.07 -24.80
CA SER A 68 -3.38 -22.43 -24.86
C SER A 68 -2.85 -23.18 -26.10
N PRO A 69 -2.00 -24.21 -25.95
CA PRO A 69 -1.53 -24.94 -27.10
C PRO A 69 -2.48 -26.11 -27.38
N ARG A 70 -3.27 -25.89 -28.43
CA ARG A 70 -4.00 -26.88 -29.26
C ARG A 70 -5.19 -27.59 -28.64
N THR A 71 -6.22 -27.68 -29.47
CA THR A 71 -7.27 -28.69 -29.39
C THR A 71 -6.61 -30.08 -29.33
N GLN A 72 -6.79 -30.78 -28.21
CA GLN A 72 -6.50 -32.21 -28.10
C GLN A 72 -7.54 -32.93 -28.96
N HIS A 73 -7.24 -33.15 -30.25
CA HIS A 73 -8.13 -33.91 -31.12
C HIS A 73 -8.15 -35.36 -30.62
N ILE A 74 -9.15 -35.68 -29.77
CA ILE A 74 -9.36 -37.04 -29.27
C ILE A 74 -9.74 -37.90 -30.47
N GLN A 75 -8.87 -38.84 -30.83
CA GLN A 75 -9.11 -39.75 -31.94
C GLN A 75 -10.14 -40.80 -31.50
N GLN A 76 -11.37 -40.66 -31.98
CA GLN A 76 -12.43 -41.64 -31.74
C GLN A 76 -12.21 -42.87 -32.63
N PRO A 77 -12.47 -44.09 -32.13
CA PRO A 77 -12.39 -45.30 -32.95
C PRO A 77 -13.41 -45.21 -34.09
N ARG A 78 -12.94 -45.33 -35.33
CA ARG A 78 -13.82 -45.48 -36.50
C ARG A 78 -14.27 -46.94 -36.58
N LYS A 79 -15.55 -47.13 -36.90
CA LYS A 79 -16.20 -48.43 -37.10
C LYS A 79 -15.60 -49.19 -38.29
#